data_AF-A0A917U4K8-F1
#
_entry.id   AF-A0A917U4K8-F1
#
_cell.length_a   1.000
_cell.length_b   1.000
_cell.length_c   1.000
_cell.angle_alpha   90.00
_cell.angle_beta   90.00
_cell.angle_gamma   90.00
#
_symmetry.space_group_name_H-M   'P 1'
#
loop_
_entity.id
_entity.type
_entity.pdbx_description
1 polymer ?
#
loop_
_entity_poly.entity_id
_entity_poly.type
_entity_poly.pdbx_seq_one_letter_code
_entity_poly.pdbx_strand_id
1 'polypeptide(L)'
;MHLSTDDDIYRARLVYLGPPGYTFPIQLPYAQYGLGALVFVALETTTWLLTGGSWSGTGIALGATLPATALIWRHVDPDRPARKVIATAVRDWRRTQPTQTGPTARYTARKVQVTR
;
A
#
# COMPACT_ATOMS: atom_id res chain seq x y z
N MET A 1 27.90 9.38 4.29
CA MET A 1 27.18 9.61 3.02
C MET A 1 26.78 8.25 2.48
N HIS A 2 25.48 7.93 2.44
CA HIS A 2 24.99 6.73 1.80
C HIS A 2 24.75 7.11 0.32
N LEU A 3 25.51 6.54 -0.60
CA LEU A 3 25.27 6.72 -2.03
C LEU A 3 24.03 5.86 -2.36
N SER A 4 22.97 6.45 -2.91
CA SER A 4 21.84 5.66 -3.43
C SER A 4 22.35 4.78 -4.56
N THR A 5 22.13 3.47 -4.45
CA THR A 5 22.44 2.52 -5.51
C THR A 5 21.74 2.96 -6.80
N ASP A 6 22.39 2.80 -7.96
CA ASP A 6 21.88 3.19 -9.29
C ASP A 6 20.44 2.68 -9.57
N ASP A 7 20.04 1.59 -8.91
CA ASP A 7 18.67 1.07 -8.89
C ASP A 7 17.60 2.09 -8.49
N ASP A 8 17.92 3.03 -7.59
CA ASP A 8 16.99 4.07 -7.15
C ASP A 8 16.71 5.10 -8.26
N ILE A 9 17.64 5.26 -9.22
CA ILE A 9 17.49 6.16 -10.38
C ILE A 9 16.58 5.53 -11.44
N TYR A 10 16.66 4.20 -11.62
CA TYR A 10 15.79 3.46 -12.54
C TYR A 10 14.43 3.08 -11.95
N ARG A 11 14.23 3.29 -10.65
CA ARG A 11 12.95 3.02 -10.00
C ARG A 11 11.93 4.07 -10.43
N ALA A 12 11.13 3.73 -11.45
CA ALA A 12 10.02 4.56 -11.91
C ALA A 12 9.07 4.87 -10.75
N ARG A 13 9.23 6.05 -10.16
CA ARG A 13 8.32 6.56 -9.14
C ARG A 13 7.03 6.92 -9.88
N LEU A 14 5.96 6.21 -9.60
CA LEU A 14 4.61 6.53 -10.08
C LEU A 14 4.13 7.82 -9.42
N VAL A 15 4.78 8.95 -9.70
CA VAL A 15 4.47 10.28 -9.18
C VAL A 15 3.62 11.00 -10.22
N TYR A 16 2.49 11.55 -9.77
CA TYR A 16 1.70 12.41 -10.62
C TYR A 16 2.41 13.77 -10.75
N LEU A 17 2.87 14.10 -11.95
CA LEU A 17 3.51 15.39 -12.22
C LEU A 17 2.51 16.52 -12.41
N GLY A 18 1.20 16.24 -12.48
CA GLY A 18 0.18 17.22 -12.81
C GLY A 18 -0.18 17.25 -14.30
N PRO A 19 -1.13 18.09 -14.70
CA PRO A 19 -1.49 18.31 -16.10
C PRO A 19 -0.29 18.84 -16.90
N PRO A 20 -0.26 18.65 -18.23
CA PRO A 20 0.79 19.21 -19.08
C PRO A 20 0.94 20.72 -18.85
N GLY A 21 2.12 21.16 -18.43
CA GLY A 21 2.41 22.57 -18.13
C GLY A 21 2.15 23.01 -16.68
N TYR A 22 1.74 22.11 -15.78
CA TYR A 22 1.54 22.42 -14.36
C TYR A 22 2.16 21.34 -13.47
N THR A 23 3.24 21.67 -12.77
CA THR A 23 3.74 20.83 -11.69
C THR A 23 3.01 21.16 -10.40
N PHE A 24 2.29 20.19 -9.83
CA PHE A 24 1.71 20.34 -8.49
C PHE A 24 2.85 20.62 -7.49
N PRO A 25 2.66 21.55 -6.53
CA PRO A 25 3.69 21.90 -5.55
C PRO A 25 4.05 20.73 -4.63
N ILE A 26 3.16 19.73 -4.52
CA ILE A 26 3.37 18.53 -3.72
C ILE A 26 3.33 17.32 -4.65
N GLN A 27 4.45 16.61 -4.75
CA GLN A 27 4.61 15.41 -5.58
C GLN A 27 4.30 14.15 -4.78
N LEU A 28 3.02 13.75 -4.75
CA LEU A 28 2.61 12.49 -4.12
C LEU A 28 2.54 11.38 -5.20
N PRO A 29 2.95 10.14 -4.88
CA PRO A 29 2.67 8.97 -5.72
C PRO A 29 1.19 8.89 -6.11
N TYR A 30 0.88 8.48 -7.34
CA TYR A 30 -0.48 8.37 -7.90
C TYR A 30 -1.41 7.54 -7.00
N ALA A 31 -0.84 6.50 -6.37
CA ALA A 31 -1.54 5.65 -5.42
C ALA A 31 -1.98 6.39 -4.14
N GLN A 32 -1.26 7.43 -3.72
CA GLN A 32 -1.58 8.22 -2.53
C GLN A 32 -2.86 9.04 -2.74
N TYR A 33 -3.02 9.65 -3.91
CA TYR A 33 -4.25 10.39 -4.25
C TYR A 33 -5.47 9.46 -4.29
N GLY A 34 -5.35 8.32 -4.97
CA GLY A 34 -6.44 7.33 -5.05
C GLY A 34 -6.83 6.77 -3.68
N LEU A 35 -5.84 6.44 -2.84
CA LEU A 35 -6.11 5.96 -1.49
C LEU A 35 -6.73 7.05 -0.61
N GLY A 36 -6.20 8.28 -0.68
CA GLY A 36 -6.75 9.41 0.08
C GLY A 36 -8.22 9.67 -0.25
N ALA A 37 -8.58 9.62 -1.53
CA ALA A 37 -9.97 9.72 -1.96
C ALA A 37 -10.84 8.57 -1.41
N LEU A 38 -10.35 7.34 -1.45
CA LEU A 38 -11.07 6.18 -0.89
C LEU A 38 -11.28 6.30 0.62
N VAL A 39 -10.25 6.71 1.35
CA VAL A 39 -10.30 6.93 2.81
C VAL A 39 -11.30 8.03 3.14
N PHE A 40 -11.28 9.13 2.39
CA PHE A 40 -12.24 10.21 2.58
C PHE A 40 -13.68 9.75 2.38
N VAL A 41 -13.97 9.05 1.28
CA VAL A 41 -15.31 8.51 1.00
C VAL A 41 -15.75 7.53 2.09
N ALA A 42 -14.85 6.66 2.57
CA ALA A 42 -15.17 5.74 3.65
C ALA A 42 -15.51 6.45 4.96
N LEU A 43 -14.72 7.47 5.32
CA LEU A 43 -14.97 8.29 6.52
C LEU A 43 -16.28 9.06 6.39
N GLU A 44 -16.55 9.67 5.23
CA GLU A 44 -17.78 10.43 5.00
C GLU A 44 -19.02 9.54 5.01
N THR A 45 -18.93 8.33 4.44
CA THR A 45 -20.01 7.36 4.51
C THR A 45 -20.26 6.95 5.96
N THR A 46 -19.21 6.79 6.76
CA THR A 46 -19.32 6.43 8.18
C THR A 46 -19.96 7.55 8.99
N THR A 47 -19.52 8.81 8.80
CA THR A 47 -20.13 9.97 9.48
C THR A 47 -21.58 10.17 9.06
N TRP A 48 -21.89 9.98 7.78
CA TRP A 48 -23.26 10.06 7.26
C TRP A 48 -24.18 9.03 7.90
N LEU A 49 -23.74 7.77 8.03
CA LEU A 49 -24.49 6.70 8.70
C LEU A 49 -24.69 6.98 10.19
N LEU A 50 -23.66 7.49 10.88
CA LEU A 50 -23.72 7.79 12.32
C LEU A 50 -24.61 9.00 12.63
N THR A 51 -24.69 9.97 11.71
CA THR A 51 -25.40 11.23 11.93
C THR A 51 -26.81 11.23 11.30
N GLY A 52 -27.28 10.07 10.81
CA GLY A 52 -28.61 9.96 10.20
C GLY A 52 -28.76 10.76 8.90
N GLY A 53 -27.67 10.95 8.17
CA GLY A 53 -27.65 11.63 6.88
C GLY A 53 -27.32 13.13 6.90
N SER A 54 -26.93 13.67 8.06
CA SER A 54 -26.45 15.06 8.18
C SER A 54 -25.02 15.23 7.67
N TRP A 55 -24.76 16.36 7.02
CA TRP A 55 -23.45 16.77 6.50
C TRP A 55 -22.57 17.46 7.56
N SER A 56 -23.00 17.52 8.81
CA SER A 56 -22.25 18.16 9.90
C SER A 56 -20.89 17.49 10.19
N GLY A 57 -20.68 16.25 9.74
CA GLY A 57 -19.44 15.49 9.93
C GLY A 57 -18.35 15.72 8.88
N THR A 58 -18.62 16.42 7.77
CA THR A 58 -17.70 16.45 6.61
C THR A 58 -16.34 17.08 6.94
N GLY A 59 -16.32 18.14 7.74
CA GLY A 59 -15.07 18.78 8.16
C GLY A 59 -14.18 17.84 8.99
N ILE A 60 -14.80 17.03 9.85
CA ILE A 60 -14.10 16.02 10.66
C ILE A 60 -13.57 14.90 9.77
N ALA A 61 -14.37 14.43 8.79
CA ALA A 61 -13.94 13.41 7.83
C ALA A 61 -12.76 13.87 6.96
N LEU A 62 -12.79 15.12 6.46
CA LEU A 62 -11.67 15.72 5.74
C LEU A 62 -10.42 15.80 6.62
N GLY A 63 -10.56 16.30 7.85
CA GLY A 63 -9.45 16.40 8.80
C GLY A 63 -8.86 15.04 9.17
N ALA A 64 -9.70 14.01 9.34
CA ALA A 64 -9.29 12.65 9.68
C ALA A 64 -8.68 11.88 8.48
N THR A 65 -8.95 12.30 7.24
CA THR A 65 -8.43 11.65 6.03
C THR A 65 -6.90 11.71 5.96
N LEU A 66 -6.30 12.86 6.29
CA LEU A 66 -4.84 13.03 6.26
C LEU A 66 -4.11 12.07 7.21
N PRO A 67 -4.40 12.04 8.53
CA PRO A 67 -3.75 11.11 9.45
C PRO A 67 -4.11 9.65 9.15
N ALA A 68 -5.34 9.34 8.73
CA ALA A 68 -5.72 7.97 8.36
C ALA A 68 -4.93 7.47 7.14
N THR A 69 -4.81 8.31 6.11
CA THR A 69 -4.01 8.00 4.92
C THR A 69 -2.54 7.83 5.29
N ALA A 70 -1.99 8.72 6.13
CA ALA A 70 -0.62 8.61 6.62
C ALA A 70 -0.36 7.29 7.36
N LEU A 71 -1.28 6.86 8.23
CA LEU A 71 -1.18 5.59 8.95
C LEU A 71 -1.16 4.37 8.03
N ILE A 72 -1.99 4.38 6.97
CA ILE A 72 -2.01 3.30 5.98
C ILE A 72 -0.67 3.23 5.24
N TRP A 73 -0.10 4.38 4.86
CA TRP A 73 1.18 4.42 4.15
C TRP A 73 2.37 3.93 4.97
N ARG A 74 2.30 3.98 6.30
CA ARG A 74 3.33 3.33 7.15
C ARG A 74 3.43 1.82 6.93
N HIS A 75 2.41 1.20 6.34
CA HIS A 75 2.35 -0.23 6.07
C HIS A 75 2.43 -0.55 4.57
N VAL A 76 2.52 0.47 3.70
CA VAL A 76 2.56 0.32 2.25
C VAL A 76 3.89 0.89 1.75
N ASP A 77 4.87 0.01 1.59
CA ASP A 77 6.14 0.36 0.94
C ASP A 77 6.06 0.17 -0.57
N PRO A 78 6.82 0.94 -1.38
CA PRO A 78 6.94 0.70 -2.80
C PRO A 78 7.52 -0.69 -3.14
N ASP A 79 8.29 -1.31 -2.23
CA ASP A 79 8.79 -2.69 -2.35
C ASP A 79 7.72 -3.75 -2.03
N ARG A 80 6.67 -3.35 -1.32
CA ARG A 80 5.52 -4.19 -0.95
C ARG A 80 4.23 -3.45 -1.29
N PRO A 81 3.88 -3.37 -2.58
CA PRO A 81 2.71 -2.62 -3.02
C PRO A 81 1.47 -3.05 -2.25
N ALA A 82 0.58 -2.10 -1.92
CA ALA A 82 -0.62 -2.34 -1.10
C ALA A 82 -1.42 -3.55 -1.58
N ARG A 83 -1.45 -3.79 -2.90
CA ARG A 83 -2.06 -4.98 -3.51
C ARG A 83 -1.47 -6.29 -2.99
N LYS A 84 -0.15 -6.42 -2.84
CA LYS A 84 0.48 -7.63 -2.25
C LYS A 84 0.15 -7.75 -0.77
N VAL A 85 0.16 -6.65 -0.02
CA VAL A 85 -0.21 -6.66 1.41
C VAL A 85 -1.67 -7.08 1.60
N ILE A 86 -2.60 -6.44 0.89
CA ILE A 86 -4.04 -6.76 0.91
C ILE A 86 -4.28 -8.18 0.39
N ALA A 87 -3.67 -8.59 -0.72
CA ALA A 87 -3.84 -9.95 -1.23
C ALA A 87 -3.31 -10.99 -0.26
N THR A 88 -2.24 -10.68 0.47
CA THR A 88 -1.68 -11.55 1.52
C THR A 88 -2.60 -11.58 2.72
N ALA A 89 -3.05 -10.44 3.23
CA ALA A 89 -4.00 -10.35 4.34
C ALA A 89 -5.34 -11.03 4.03
N VAL A 90 -5.86 -10.89 2.81
CA VAL A 90 -7.08 -11.59 2.35
C VAL A 90 -6.83 -13.09 2.22
N ARG A 91 -5.66 -13.50 1.71
CA ARG A 91 -5.30 -14.93 1.68
C ARG A 91 -5.18 -15.49 3.08
N ASP A 92 -4.56 -14.77 3.99
CA ASP A 92 -4.32 -15.18 5.37
C ASP A 92 -5.63 -15.27 6.15
N TRP A 93 -6.51 -14.26 5.98
CA TRP A 93 -7.87 -14.27 6.50
C TRP A 93 -8.69 -15.46 6.01
N ARG A 94 -8.61 -15.77 4.70
CA ARG A 94 -9.28 -16.93 4.08
C ARG A 94 -8.60 -18.26 4.41
N ARG A 95 -7.32 -18.23 4.81
CA ARG A 95 -6.49 -19.38 5.19
C ARG A 95 -6.30 -19.42 6.71
N THR A 96 -7.31 -19.04 7.48
CA THR A 96 -7.46 -19.47 8.88
C THR A 96 -7.72 -20.99 8.97
N GLN A 97 -6.94 -21.79 8.22
CA GLN A 97 -6.63 -23.17 8.57
C GLN A 97 -5.24 -23.16 9.19
N PRO A 98 -5.02 -23.87 10.31
CA PRO A 98 -3.70 -23.97 10.90
C PRO A 98 -2.75 -24.51 9.83
N THR A 99 -1.77 -23.69 9.43
CA THR A 99 -0.66 -24.19 8.64
C THR A 99 0.01 -25.21 9.53
N GLN A 100 -0.20 -26.51 9.25
CA GLN A 100 0.67 -27.55 9.78
C GLN A 100 2.08 -27.11 9.39
N THR A 101 2.89 -26.77 10.38
CA THR A 101 4.33 -26.64 10.27
C THR A 101 4.85 -28.01 9.84
N GLY A 102 4.79 -28.27 8.54
CA GLY A 102 5.41 -29.43 7.93
C GLY A 102 6.92 -29.37 8.20
N PRO A 103 7.57 -30.50 8.53
CA PRO A 103 8.98 -30.50 8.91
C PRO A 103 9.82 -29.79 7.85
N THR A 104 10.72 -28.93 8.31
CA THR A 104 11.69 -28.16 7.52
C THR A 104 12.29 -29.05 6.43
N ALA A 105 11.99 -28.76 5.16
CA ALA A 105 12.54 -29.51 4.04
C ALA A 105 14.08 -29.44 4.11
N ARG A 106 14.70 -30.56 4.48
CA ARG A 106 16.14 -30.69 4.59
C ARG A 106 16.70 -30.72 3.17
N TYR A 107 17.19 -29.58 2.69
CA TYR A 107 17.87 -29.50 1.40
C TYR A 107 19.10 -30.40 1.43
N THR A 108 19.07 -31.50 0.66
CA THR A 108 20.25 -32.34 0.43
C THR A 108 20.85 -31.96 -0.93
N ALA A 109 22.10 -31.51 -0.93
CA ALA A 109 22.82 -31.16 -2.15
C ALA A 109 22.95 -32.39 -3.06
N ARG A 110 22.42 -32.31 -4.28
CA ARG A 110 22.61 -33.32 -5.32
C ARG A 110 23.74 -32.87 -6.26
N LYS A 111 24.80 -33.68 -6.34
CA LYS A 111 25.95 -33.42 -7.22
C LYS A 111 25.51 -33.53 -8.67
N VAL A 112 25.58 -32.43 -9.42
CA VAL A 112 25.33 -32.42 -10.87
C VAL A 112 26.61 -32.81 -11.57
N GLN A 113 26.61 -33.93 -12.28
CA GLN A 113 27.70 -34.31 -13.18
C GLN A 113 27.43 -33.71 -14.56
N VAL A 114 28.29 -32.78 -14.94
CA VAL A 114 28.32 -32.22 -16.30
C VAL A 114 29.09 -33.22 -17.16
N THR A 115 28.41 -33.81 -18.14
CA THR A 115 29.06 -34.65 -19.16
C THR A 115 29.54 -33.73 -20.27
N ARG A 116 30.79 -33.95 -20.70
CA ARG A 116 31.58 -33.09 -21.59
C ARG A 116 31.26 -33.35 -23.06
#